data_AF-A0A846QCZ9-F1
#
_entry.id   AF-A0A846QCZ9-F1
#
_cell.length_a   1.000
_cell.length_b   1.000
_cell.length_c   1.000
_cell.angle_alpha   90.00
_cell.angle_beta   90.00
_cell.angle_gamma   90.00
#
_symmetry.space_group_name_H-M   'P 1'
#
loop_
_entity.id
_entity.type
_entity.pdbx_description
1 polymer ?
#
loop_
_entity_poly.entity_id
_entity_poly.type
_entity_poly.pdbx_seq_one_letter_code
_entity_poly.pdbx_strand_id
1 'polypeptide(L)'
;MSWDEALNEVAEILKMVREEYGNISILSLSSSGSYGSTLPQTRSLTKRFLNMFGGHVELKGSYSSGAARAASIYTYGTVYTDHSRDDLLNSRLIILWGWNPVVTVFGSDTLWYLKEAKKKGVKGICAIYSLI
;
A
#
# COMPACT_ATOMS: atom_id res chain seq x y z
N MET A 1 -15.13 4.53 -29.87
CA MET A 1 -14.69 3.22 -29.34
C MET A 1 -15.73 2.73 -28.35
N SER A 2 -16.35 1.60 -28.65
CA SER A 2 -17.22 0.87 -27.71
C SER A 2 -16.38 0.07 -26.72
N TRP A 3 -17.00 -0.43 -25.65
CA TRP A 3 -16.34 -1.34 -24.72
C TRP A 3 -15.89 -2.63 -25.41
N ASP A 4 -16.70 -3.18 -26.33
CA ASP A 4 -16.36 -4.39 -27.06
C ASP A 4 -15.16 -4.18 -27.98
N GLU A 5 -15.09 -3.04 -28.67
CA GLU A 5 -13.93 -2.67 -29.50
C GLU A 5 -12.65 -2.61 -28.66
N ALA A 6 -12.70 -1.91 -27.52
CA ALA A 6 -11.54 -1.76 -26.64
C ALA A 6 -11.09 -3.10 -26.03
N LEU A 7 -12.03 -3.93 -25.59
CA LEU A 7 -11.74 -5.23 -25.00
C LEU A 7 -11.16 -6.20 -26.03
N ASN A 8 -11.69 -6.19 -27.26
CA ASN A 8 -11.16 -7.01 -28.35
C ASN A 8 -9.74 -6.58 -28.72
N GLU A 9 -9.47 -5.27 -28.84
CA GLU A 9 -8.13 -4.76 -29.12
C GLU A 9 -7.11 -5.20 -28.05
N VAL A 10 -7.44 -5.04 -26.77
CA VAL A 10 -6.58 -5.48 -25.66
C VAL A 10 -6.37 -6.99 -25.68
N ALA A 11 -7.42 -7.78 -25.95
CA ALA A 11 -7.33 -9.24 -26.00
C ALA A 11 -6.40 -9.72 -27.13
N GLU A 12 -6.49 -9.13 -28.32
CA GLU A 12 -5.63 -9.49 -29.45
C GLU A 12 -4.18 -9.11 -29.19
N ILE A 13 -3.91 -7.92 -28.63
CA ILE A 13 -2.56 -7.51 -28.24
C ILE A 13 -1.99 -8.44 -27.18
N LEU A 14 -2.76 -8.80 -26.15
CA LEU A 14 -2.31 -9.71 -25.09
C LEU A 14 -1.99 -11.11 -25.64
N LYS A 15 -2.78 -11.63 -26.57
CA LYS A 15 -2.50 -12.92 -27.23
C LYS A 15 -1.21 -12.85 -28.04
N MET A 16 -1.07 -11.82 -28.88
CA MET A 16 0.13 -11.60 -29.69
C MET A 16 1.38 -11.50 -28.82
N VAL A 17 1.34 -10.67 -27.75
CA VAL A 17 2.48 -10.49 -26.84
C VAL A 17 2.88 -11.80 -26.17
N ARG A 18 1.90 -12.61 -25.76
CA ARG A 18 2.14 -13.94 -25.19
C ARG A 18 2.77 -14.89 -26.21
N GLU A 19 2.29 -14.88 -27.45
CA GLU A 19 2.78 -15.78 -28.50
C GLU A 19 4.19 -15.41 -28.96
N GLU A 20 4.50 -14.13 -29.09
CA GLU A 20 5.79 -13.64 -29.60
C GLU A 20 6.87 -13.55 -28.51
N TYR A 21 6.52 -13.06 -27.32
CA TYR A 21 7.50 -12.73 -26.26
C TYR A 21 7.32 -13.56 -24.97
N GLY A 22 6.28 -14.37 -24.88
CA GLY A 22 5.93 -15.11 -23.68
C GLY A 22 5.37 -14.24 -22.55
N ASN A 23 4.76 -14.88 -21.56
CA ASN A 23 4.10 -14.18 -20.44
C ASN A 23 5.04 -13.37 -19.53
N ILE A 24 6.36 -13.57 -19.63
CA ILE A 24 7.36 -12.76 -18.89
C ILE A 24 7.41 -11.31 -19.37
N SER A 25 6.87 -11.01 -20.56
CA SER A 25 6.76 -9.66 -21.10
C SER A 25 5.54 -8.89 -20.55
N ILE A 26 4.65 -9.57 -19.81
CA ILE A 26 3.44 -8.97 -19.24
C ILE A 26 3.71 -8.57 -17.78
N LEU A 27 3.68 -7.26 -17.50
CA LEU A 27 3.91 -6.70 -16.17
C LEU A 27 2.61 -6.22 -15.52
N SER A 28 2.27 -6.72 -14.33
CA SER A 28 1.16 -6.17 -13.55
C SER A 28 1.61 -4.95 -12.75
N LEU A 29 1.10 -3.78 -13.13
CA LEU A 29 1.33 -2.50 -12.45
C LEU A 29 0.22 -2.14 -11.44
N SER A 30 -0.64 -3.08 -11.07
CA SER A 30 -1.73 -2.82 -10.12
C SER A 30 -1.18 -2.36 -8.76
N SER A 31 -1.45 -1.10 -8.41
CA SER A 31 -0.92 -0.42 -7.21
C SER A 31 -2.04 0.20 -6.36
N SER A 32 -1.66 0.88 -5.27
CA SER A 32 -2.61 1.51 -4.34
C SER A 32 -3.43 2.65 -4.96
N GLY A 33 -3.06 3.18 -6.14
CA GLY A 33 -3.88 4.16 -6.86
C GLY A 33 -5.24 3.61 -7.30
N SER A 34 -5.40 2.28 -7.36
CA SER A 34 -6.66 1.64 -7.75
C SER A 34 -7.62 1.39 -6.57
N TYR A 35 -7.26 1.77 -5.33
CA TYR A 35 -8.10 1.58 -4.13
C TYR A 35 -9.41 2.39 -4.14
N GLY A 36 -9.54 3.38 -5.02
CA GLY A 36 -10.76 4.19 -5.22
C GLY A 36 -11.58 3.82 -6.46
N SER A 37 -11.26 2.71 -7.13
CA SER A 37 -12.05 2.25 -8.28
C SER A 37 -13.39 1.64 -7.83
N THR A 38 -14.42 1.75 -8.66
CA THR A 38 -15.77 1.20 -8.43
C THR A 38 -15.79 -0.30 -8.15
N LEU A 39 -14.72 -1.01 -8.50
CA LEU A 39 -14.51 -2.42 -8.18
C LEU A 39 -13.54 -2.54 -7.00
N PRO A 40 -13.99 -3.00 -5.82
CA PRO A 40 -13.05 -3.37 -4.79
C PRO A 40 -12.12 -4.48 -5.31
N GLN A 41 -10.85 -4.48 -4.88
CA GLN A 41 -9.89 -5.55 -5.16
C GLN A 41 -9.42 -5.69 -6.63
N THR A 42 -9.40 -4.60 -7.41
CA THR A 42 -8.85 -4.60 -8.79
C THR A 42 -7.49 -5.28 -8.91
N ARG A 43 -6.59 -5.11 -7.94
CA ARG A 43 -5.30 -5.82 -7.92
C ARG A 43 -5.46 -7.34 -7.92
N SER A 44 -6.36 -7.89 -7.11
CA SER A 44 -6.58 -9.33 -7.00
C SER A 44 -7.25 -9.88 -8.26
N LEU A 45 -8.19 -9.14 -8.85
CA LEU A 45 -8.87 -9.53 -10.08
C LEU A 45 -7.91 -9.57 -11.27
N THR A 46 -7.10 -8.52 -11.45
CA THR A 46 -6.09 -8.47 -12.51
C THR A 46 -5.08 -9.60 -12.36
N LYS A 47 -4.58 -9.85 -11.14
CA LYS A 47 -3.67 -10.98 -10.88
C LYS A 47 -4.30 -12.32 -11.21
N ARG A 48 -5.56 -12.54 -10.82
CA ARG A 48 -6.28 -13.78 -11.12
C ARG A 48 -6.43 -13.99 -12.62
N PHE A 49 -6.83 -12.95 -13.36
CA PHE A 49 -6.94 -13.00 -14.81
C PHE A 49 -5.60 -13.36 -15.46
N LEU A 50 -4.52 -12.64 -15.12
CA LEU A 50 -3.20 -12.88 -15.71
C LEU A 50 -2.63 -14.27 -15.35
N ASN A 51 -2.90 -14.77 -14.14
CA ASN A 51 -2.52 -16.13 -13.77
C ASN A 51 -3.25 -17.19 -14.60
N MET A 52 -4.55 -17.00 -14.88
CA MET A 52 -5.29 -17.89 -15.78
C MET A 52 -4.84 -17.76 -17.24
N PHE A 53 -4.32 -16.59 -17.62
CA PHE A 53 -3.75 -16.35 -18.95
C PHE A 53 -2.34 -16.97 -19.14
N GLY A 54 -1.80 -17.59 -18.09
CA GLY A 54 -0.54 -18.33 -18.07
C GLY A 54 0.59 -17.68 -17.28
N GLY A 55 0.28 -16.70 -16.41
CA GLY A 55 1.24 -16.03 -15.53
C GLY A 55 1.63 -14.63 -16.01
N HIS A 56 2.39 -13.92 -15.16
CA HIS A 56 2.87 -12.56 -15.41
C HIS A 56 4.03 -12.20 -14.47
N VAL A 57 4.70 -11.07 -14.74
CA VAL A 57 5.70 -10.48 -13.84
C VAL A 57 5.01 -9.58 -12.81
N GLU A 58 5.39 -9.76 -11.55
CA GLU A 58 4.95 -8.92 -10.44
C GLU A 58 6.07 -8.03 -9.91
N LEU A 59 5.72 -6.81 -9.52
CA LEU A 59 6.61 -5.97 -8.73
C LEU A 59 6.72 -6.50 -7.29
N LYS A 60 7.96 -6.70 -6.83
CA LYS A 60 8.26 -7.07 -5.45
C LYS A 60 8.50 -5.81 -4.61
N GLY A 61 7.93 -5.79 -3.40
CA GLY A 61 8.16 -4.73 -2.42
C GLY A 61 7.11 -3.62 -2.42
N SER A 62 7.50 -2.47 -1.88
CA SER A 62 6.65 -1.28 -1.76
C SER A 62 7.51 -0.04 -1.90
N TYR A 63 7.05 0.93 -2.70
CA TYR A 63 7.74 2.20 -2.93
C TYR A 63 7.95 3.00 -1.63
N SER A 64 6.97 3.01 -0.73
CA SER A 64 6.99 3.81 0.50
C SER A 64 7.29 3.03 1.78
N SER A 65 7.15 1.70 1.78
CA SER A 65 7.30 0.88 2.99
C SER A 65 8.37 -0.21 2.90
N GLY A 66 9.15 -0.27 1.81
CA GLY A 66 10.15 -1.31 1.59
C GLY A 66 11.18 -1.42 2.71
N ALA A 67 11.81 -0.30 3.09
CA ALA A 67 12.82 -0.28 4.15
C ALA A 67 12.25 -0.67 5.53
N ALA A 68 11.08 -0.12 5.89
CA ALA A 68 10.42 -0.44 7.16
C ALA A 68 10.05 -1.93 7.27
N ARG A 69 9.54 -2.53 6.19
CA ARG A 69 9.22 -3.97 6.14
C ARG A 69 10.48 -4.84 6.27
N ALA A 70 11.56 -4.47 5.57
CA ALA A 70 12.82 -5.19 5.68
C ALA A 70 13.36 -5.15 7.11
N ALA A 71 13.41 -3.97 7.72
CA ALA A 71 13.84 -3.80 9.11
C ALA A 71 13.00 -4.63 10.08
N SER A 72 11.67 -4.63 9.91
CA SER A 72 10.75 -5.40 10.75
C SER A 72 10.98 -6.92 10.61
N ILE A 73 11.14 -7.43 9.39
CA ILE A 73 11.46 -8.86 9.16
C ILE A 73 12.79 -9.25 9.81
N TYR A 74 13.84 -8.44 9.64
CA TYR A 74 15.16 -8.77 10.21
C TYR A 74 15.18 -8.68 11.74
N THR A 75 14.31 -7.85 12.34
CA THR A 75 14.28 -7.62 13.79
C THR A 75 13.31 -8.57 14.50
N TYR A 76 12.13 -8.78 13.93
CA TYR A 76 11.00 -9.47 14.56
C TYR A 76 10.56 -10.74 13.83
N GLY A 77 11.12 -11.04 12.65
CA GLY A 77 10.71 -12.18 11.83
C GLY A 77 9.35 -12.02 11.13
N THR A 78 8.73 -10.85 11.24
CA THR A 78 7.38 -10.57 10.71
C THR A 78 7.26 -9.11 10.27
N VAL A 79 6.31 -8.80 9.39
CA VAL A 79 5.94 -7.42 9.04
C VAL A 79 4.76 -6.90 9.87
N TYR A 80 4.12 -7.76 10.66
CA TYR A 80 2.96 -7.44 11.49
C TYR A 80 3.44 -7.06 12.89
N THR A 81 3.80 -5.80 13.05
CA THR A 81 4.40 -5.25 14.28
C THR A 81 3.69 -3.97 14.73
N ASP A 82 2.48 -3.74 14.24
CA ASP A 82 1.67 -2.58 14.55
C ASP A 82 0.73 -2.82 15.74
N HIS A 83 0.30 -1.72 16.36
CA HIS A 83 -0.74 -1.69 17.38
C HIS A 83 -1.95 -0.94 16.85
N SER A 84 -3.13 -1.28 17.40
CA SER A 84 -4.33 -0.49 17.16
C SER A 84 -4.18 0.90 17.78
N ARG A 85 -4.89 1.89 17.22
CA ARG A 85 -4.70 3.31 17.56
C ARG A 85 -5.19 3.66 18.96
N ASP A 86 -6.14 2.90 19.49
CA ASP A 86 -6.60 3.01 20.87
C ASP A 86 -5.50 2.73 21.89
N ASP A 87 -4.49 1.95 21.52
CA ASP A 87 -3.36 1.67 22.41
C ASP A 87 -2.46 2.89 22.67
N LEU A 88 -2.56 3.95 21.84
CA LEU A 88 -1.93 5.25 22.11
C LEU A 88 -2.35 5.82 23.47
N LEU A 89 -3.57 5.50 23.94
CA LEU A 89 -4.08 5.97 25.23
C LEU A 89 -3.42 5.31 26.44
N ASN A 90 -2.72 4.19 26.24
CA ASN A 90 -1.99 3.45 27.27
C ASN A 90 -0.53 3.92 27.39
N SER A 91 -0.06 4.75 26.44
CA SER A 91 1.31 5.24 26.41
C SER A 91 1.57 6.30 27.48
N ARG A 92 2.79 6.36 28.02
CA ARG A 92 3.27 7.50 28.83
C ARG A 92 4.02 8.54 28.01
N LEU A 93 4.55 8.11 26.87
CA LEU A 93 5.31 8.91 25.92
C LEU A 93 4.96 8.43 24.51
N ILE A 94 4.68 9.36 23.60
CA ILE A 94 4.49 9.11 22.17
C ILE A 94 5.57 9.89 21.41
N ILE A 95 6.33 9.20 20.56
CA ILE A 95 7.33 9.83 19.69
C ILE A 95 6.84 9.73 18.25
N LEU A 96 6.60 10.89 17.63
CA LEU A 96 6.29 11.03 16.21
C LEU A 96 7.59 11.29 15.46
N TRP A 97 8.22 10.23 14.98
CA TRP A 97 9.53 10.30 14.32
C TRP A 97 9.38 10.29 12.79
N GLY A 98 9.71 11.41 12.13
CA GLY A 98 9.65 11.53 10.68
C GLY A 98 8.21 11.48 10.13
N TRP A 99 7.21 11.70 10.98
CA TRP A 99 5.80 11.56 10.62
C TRP A 99 4.98 12.77 11.06
N ASN A 100 4.23 13.34 10.12
CA ASN A 100 3.26 14.39 10.39
C ASN A 100 1.82 13.84 10.24
N PRO A 101 1.15 13.47 11.34
CA PRO A 101 -0.18 12.86 11.31
C PRO A 101 -1.30 13.84 10.92
N VAL A 102 -1.03 15.16 10.93
CA VAL A 102 -2.00 16.17 10.50
C VAL A 102 -2.09 16.23 8.97
N VAL A 103 -0.97 16.03 8.28
CA VAL A 103 -0.87 16.14 6.82
C VAL A 103 -0.99 14.79 6.13
N THR A 104 -0.26 13.79 6.61
CA THR A 104 -0.11 12.50 5.91
C THR A 104 -1.13 11.43 6.35
N VAL A 105 -2.21 11.85 7.01
CA VAL A 105 -3.33 11.05 7.58
C VAL A 105 -3.26 9.55 7.28
N PHE A 106 -2.58 8.80 8.15
CA PHE A 106 -2.66 7.34 8.16
C PHE A 106 -3.81 7.00 9.10
N GLY A 107 -4.92 6.43 8.63
CA GLY A 107 -6.11 6.14 9.45
C GLY A 107 -6.83 7.42 9.91
N SER A 108 -8.14 7.50 9.63
CA SER A 108 -8.96 8.70 9.85
C SER A 108 -9.09 9.10 11.32
N ASP A 109 -8.87 8.17 12.23
CA ASP A 109 -8.99 8.27 13.69
C ASP A 109 -7.66 8.56 14.41
N THR A 110 -6.51 8.50 13.73
CA THR A 110 -5.19 8.75 14.36
C THR A 110 -5.13 10.07 15.10
N LEU A 111 -5.54 11.15 14.43
CA LEU A 111 -5.47 12.48 15.00
C LEU A 111 -6.40 12.62 16.21
N TRP A 112 -7.51 11.87 16.21
CA TRP A 112 -8.42 11.82 17.35
C TRP A 112 -7.74 11.14 18.55
N TYR A 113 -7.15 9.95 18.38
CA TYR A 113 -6.45 9.26 19.47
C TYR A 113 -5.24 10.04 20.01
N LEU A 114 -4.48 10.72 19.16
CA LEU A 114 -3.38 11.59 19.60
C LEU A 114 -3.89 12.77 20.45
N LYS A 115 -5.04 13.35 20.10
CA LYS A 115 -5.68 14.41 20.91
C LYS A 115 -6.17 13.88 22.26
N GLU A 116 -6.79 12.70 22.28
CA GLU A 116 -7.25 12.07 23.51
C GLU A 116 -6.08 11.66 24.43
N ALA A 117 -4.99 11.13 23.87
CA ALA A 117 -3.76 10.86 24.62
C ALA A 117 -3.19 12.14 25.25
N LYS A 118 -3.15 13.26 24.50
CA LYS A 118 -2.73 14.55 25.04
C LYS A 118 -3.63 15.02 26.20
N LYS A 119 -4.95 14.85 26.10
CA LYS A 119 -5.89 15.19 27.19
C LYS A 119 -5.65 14.34 28.46
N LYS A 120 -5.24 13.08 28.31
CA LYS A 120 -4.82 12.20 29.42
C LYS A 120 -3.45 12.54 30.02
N GLY A 121 -2.75 13.56 29.49
CA GLY A 121 -1.43 13.97 29.97
C GLY A 121 -0.27 13.16 29.39
N VAL A 122 -0.49 12.39 28.32
CA VAL A 122 0.58 11.67 27.62
C VAL A 122 1.54 12.68 26.98
N LYS A 123 2.84 12.51 27.23
CA LYS A 123 3.86 13.39 26.63
C LYS A 123 4.06 13.04 25.15
N GLY A 124 4.12 14.05 24.29
CA GLY A 124 4.39 13.89 22.87
C GLY A 124 5.72 14.54 22.48
N ILE A 125 6.57 13.82 21.75
CA ILE A 125 7.79 14.36 21.12
C ILE A 125 7.60 14.24 19.61
N CYS A 126 7.86 15.32 18.87
CA CYS A 126 7.75 15.34 17.42
C CYS A 126 9.13 15.62 16.82
N ALA A 127 9.72 14.63 16.17
CA ALA A 127 10.97 14.77 15.43
C ALA A 127 10.66 14.76 13.94
N ILE A 128 10.10 15.88 13.46
CA ILE A 128 9.89 16.13 12.03
C ILE A 128 11.06 17.00 11.58
N TYR A 129 11.94 16.50 10.73
CA TYR A 129 12.88 17.38 10.05
C TYR A 129 12.08 18.27 9.09
N SER A 130 12.03 19.58 9.36
CA SER A 130 11.64 20.56 8.36
C SER A 130 12.74 20.57 7.31
N LEU A 131 12.52 19.89 6.18
CA LEU A 131 13.20 20.21 4.93
C LEU A 131 12.30 21.16 4.14
N ILE A 132 12.10 22.35 4.70
CA ILE A 132 11.77 23.59 4.01
C ILE A 132 12.40 24.71 4.85
#